data_AF-A0AAN7Q8C4-F1
#
_entry.id   AF-A0AAN7Q8C4-F1
#
_cell.length_a   1.000
_cell.length_b   1.000
_cell.length_c   1.000
_cell.angle_alpha   90.00
_cell.angle_beta   90.00
_cell.angle_gamma   90.00
#
_symmetry.space_group_name_H-M   'P 1'
#
loop_
_entity.id
_entity.type
_entity.pdbx_description
1 polymer ?
#
loop_
_entity_poly.entity_id
_entity_poly.type
_entity_poly.pdbx_seq_one_letter_code
_entity_poly.pdbx_strand_id
1 'polypeptide(L)' 'MERSIALRPVPGAVLQHTNVADHSILQLQRWLECRGLKKSGNKLELLERVQNCINAGRENDIFLGIDGGKWT' A
#
# COMPACT_ATOMS: atom_id res chain seq x y z
N MET A 1 -18.71 -20.50 16.61
CA MET A 1 -18.57 -19.03 16.64
C MET A 1 -17.10 -18.71 16.64
N GLU A 2 -16.49 -18.76 15.46
CA GLU A 2 -15.10 -18.36 15.30
C GLU A 2 -15.06 -16.84 15.26
N ARG A 3 -14.37 -16.25 16.24
CA ARG A 3 -14.22 -14.80 16.33
C ARG A 3 -13.33 -14.38 15.15
N SER A 4 -13.96 -13.94 14.07
CA SER A 4 -13.31 -13.21 12.99
C SER A 4 -12.63 -11.99 13.62
N ILE A 5 -11.32 -12.07 13.83
CA ILE A 5 -10.51 -10.90 14.15
C ILE A 5 -10.60 -10.03 12.91
N ALA A 6 -11.49 -9.05 12.92
CA ALA A 6 -11.45 -7.96 11.95
C ALA A 6 -10.18 -7.16 12.26
N LEU A 7 -9.03 -7.66 11.77
CA LEU A 7 -7.83 -6.86 11.58
C LEU A 7 -8.30 -5.64 10.81
N ARG A 8 -8.30 -4.46 11.45
CA ARG A 8 -8.72 -3.25 10.75
C ARG A 8 -7.77 -3.12 9.56
N PRO A 9 -8.29 -3.02 8.32
CA PRO A 9 -7.43 -2.90 7.16
C PRO A 9 -6.56 -1.66 7.33
N VAL A 10 -5.25 -1.81 7.10
CA VAL A 10 -4.30 -0.70 7.21
C VAL A 10 -4.79 0.44 6.30
N PRO A 11 -5.02 1.65 6.83
CA PRO A 11 -5.50 2.76 6.02
C PRO A 11 -4.52 3.09 4.89
N GLY A 12 -5.04 3.07 3.65
CA GLY A 12 -4.24 3.31 2.44
C GLY A 12 -3.51 2.08 1.89
N ALA A 13 -3.71 0.89 2.46
CA ALA A 13 -3.15 -0.35 1.91
C ALA A 13 -3.80 -0.79 0.59
N VAL A 14 -5.02 -0.32 0.31
CA VAL A 14 -5.78 -0.66 -0.91
C VAL A 14 -5.97 0.61 -1.75
N LEU A 15 -5.74 0.49 -3.06
CA LEU A 15 -6.08 1.52 -4.05
C LEU A 15 -7.53 1.36 -4.47
N GLN A 16 -8.29 2.45 -4.49
CA GLN A 16 -9.73 2.42 -4.77
C GLN A 16 -10.04 2.42 -6.26
N HIS A 17 -9.19 3.04 -7.08
CA HIS A 17 -9.35 3.03 -8.53
C HIS A 17 -8.59 1.85 -9.16
N THR A 18 -9.15 1.30 -10.23
CA THR A 18 -8.50 0.23 -11.01
C THR A 18 -7.20 0.72 -11.64
N ASN A 19 -7.15 1.97 -12.07
CA ASN A 19 -5.97 2.58 -12.65
C ASN A 19 -5.14 3.29 -11.57
N VAL A 20 -3.86 2.95 -11.48
CA VAL A 20 -2.93 3.50 -10.49
C VAL A 20 -2.73 5.01 -10.72
N ALA A 21 -2.76 5.47 -11.97
CA ALA A 21 -2.53 6.86 -12.34
C ALA A 21 -3.57 7.86 -11.77
N ASP A 22 -4.78 7.39 -11.48
CA ASP A 22 -5.88 8.18 -10.93
C ASP A 22 -5.69 8.52 -9.44
N HIS A 23 -4.66 7.98 -8.80
CA HIS A 23 -4.38 8.27 -7.39
C HIS A 23 -3.50 9.51 -7.23
N SER A 24 -3.75 10.23 -6.15
CA SER A 24 -2.89 11.33 -5.71
C SER A 24 -1.51 10.83 -5.26
N ILE A 25 -0.51 11.70 -5.30
CA ILE A 25 0.84 11.40 -4.80
C ILE A 25 0.77 10.85 -3.37
N LEU A 26 -0.04 11.47 -2.50
CA LEU A 26 -0.17 11.04 -1.10
C LEU A 26 -0.72 9.60 -0.97
N GLN A 27 -1.70 9.23 -1.80
CA GLN A 27 -2.24 7.86 -1.82
C GLN A 27 -1.17 6.85 -2.28
N LEU A 28 -0.42 7.18 -3.34
CA LEU A 28 0.66 6.32 -3.85
C LEU A 28 1.77 6.15 -2.80
N GLN A 29 2.17 7.24 -2.16
CA GLN A 29 3.17 7.24 -1.09
C GLN A 29 2.75 6.37 0.08
N ARG A 30 1.50 6.51 0.53
CA ARG A 30 0.96 5.72 1.63
C ARG A 30 0.87 4.24 1.27
N TRP A 31 0.45 3.93 0.05
CA TRP A 31 0.38 2.56 -0.44
C TRP A 31 1.77 1.89 -0.48
N LEU A 32 2.79 2.62 -0.93
CA LEU A 32 4.18 2.15 -0.93
C LEU A 32 4.72 1.95 0.49
N GLU A 33 4.40 2.88 1.40
CA GLU A 33 4.78 2.79 2.81
C GLU A 33 4.18 1.54 3.48
N CYS A 34 2.92 1.21 3.19
CA CYS A 34 2.27 -0.01 3.68
C CYS A 34 2.99 -1.30 3.24
N ARG A 35 3.89 -1.23 2.25
CA ARG A 35 4.71 -2.34 1.74
C ARG A 35 6.20 -2.19 2.09
N GLY A 36 6.55 -1.25 2.96
CA GLY A 36 7.93 -0.96 3.31
C GLY A 36 8.76 -0.42 2.14
N LEU A 37 8.11 0.06 1.06
CA LEU A 37 8.78 0.58 -0.12
C LEU A 37 9.05 2.08 0.02
N LYS A 38 10.06 2.55 -0.70
CA LYS A 38 10.43 3.97 -0.74
C LYS A 38 9.25 4.81 -1.25
N LYS A 39 8.86 5.83 -0.49
CA LYS A 39 7.77 6.79 -0.83
C LYS A 39 8.27 8.14 -1.38
N SER A 40 9.58 8.31 -1.53
CA SER A 40 10.15 9.52 -2.14
C SER A 40 10.16 9.42 -3.68
N GLY A 41 10.09 10.57 -4.35
CA GLY A 41 10.13 10.68 -5.81
C GLY A 41 8.99 11.53 -6.35
N ASN A 42 9.01 11.79 -7.66
CA ASN A 42 7.90 12.42 -8.37
C ASN A 42 6.74 11.43 -8.63
N LYS A 43 5.61 11.91 -9.17
CA LYS A 43 4.43 11.05 -9.39
C LYS A 43 4.74 9.86 -10.31
N LEU A 44 5.51 10.06 -11.38
CA LEU A 44 5.85 9.00 -12.33
C LEU A 44 6.67 7.89 -11.66
N GLU A 45 7.71 8.25 -10.90
CA GLU A 45 8.53 7.28 -10.16
C GLU A 45 7.71 6.48 -9.14
N LEU A 46 6.74 7.12 -8.49
CA LEU A 46 5.83 6.44 -7.57
C LEU A 46 4.92 5.47 -8.32
N LEU A 47 4.38 5.86 -9.47
CA LEU A 47 3.53 5.00 -10.31
C LEU A 47 4.29 3.78 -10.80
N GLU A 48 5.50 3.96 -11.34
CA GLU A 48 6.35 2.85 -11.80
C GLU A 48 6.62 1.86 -10.65
N ARG A 49 6.91 2.38 -9.46
CA ARG A 49 7.18 1.53 -8.28
C ARG A 49 5.94 0.75 -7.83
N VAL A 50 4.77 1.38 -7.84
CA VAL A 50 3.50 0.71 -7.54
C VAL A 50 3.20 -0.37 -8.58
N GLN A 51 3.33 -0.04 -9.87
CA GLN A 51 3.06 -0.99 -10.95
C GLN A 51 4.02 -2.19 -10.90
N ASN A 52 5.31 -1.96 -10.65
CA ASN A 52 6.30 -3.01 -10.47
C ASN A 52 5.96 -3.92 -9.27
N CYS A 53 5.42 -3.36 -8.19
CA CYS A 53 4.99 -4.13 -7.02
C CYS A 53 3.77 -5.01 -7.33
N ILE A 54 2.77 -4.47 -8.04
CA ILE A 54 1.58 -5.21 -8.50
C ILE A 54 1.97 -6.30 -9.49
N ASN A 55 2.83 -5.99 -10.47
CA ASN A 55 3.30 -6.96 -11.46
C ASN A 55 4.10 -8.11 -10.83
N ALA A 56 4.73 -7.86 -9.67
CA ALA A 56 5.43 -8.87 -8.88
C ALA A 56 4.50 -9.68 -7.96
N GLY A 57 3.18 -9.43 -7.94
CA GLY A 57 2.22 -10.11 -7.07
C GLY A 57 2.36 -9.79 -5.58
N ARG A 58 2.98 -8.65 -5.24
CA ARG A 58 3.23 -8.22 -3.85
C ARG A 58 2.25 -7.14 -3.39
N GLU A 59 1.15 -6.96 -4.10
CA GLU A 59 0.12 -5.99 -3.74
C GLU A 59 -0.61 -6.36 -2.45
N ASN A 60 -0.51 -7.58 -1.93
CA ASN A 60 -1.14 -7.95 -0.65
C ASN A 60 -0.13 -8.09 0.51
N ASP A 61 1.16 -7.87 0.25
CA ASP A 61 2.24 -8.03 1.24
C ASP A 61 2.38 -6.76 2.10
N ILE A 62 1.63 -6.71 3.20
CA ILE A 62 1.64 -5.58 4.11
C ILE A 62 2.82 -5.69 5.08
N PHE A 63 3.66 -4.65 5.08
CA PHE A 63 4.80 -4.54 5.97
C PHE A 63 4.34 -4.46 7.43
N LEU A 64 4.70 -5.46 8.24
CA LEU A 64 4.30 -5.56 9.65
C LEU A 64 4.73 -4.36 10.50
N GLY A 65 5.83 -3.68 10.17
CA GLY A 65 6.28 -2.50 10.91
C GLY A 65 5.53 -1.21 10.59
N ILE A 66 4.49 -1.24 9.75
CA ILE A 66 3.73 -0.05 9.37
C ILE A 66 3.07 0.61 10.59
N ASP A 67 3.17 1.94 10.68
CA ASP A 67 2.73 2.74 11.83
C ASP A 67 3.23 2.21 13.19
N GLY A 68 4.44 1.67 13.23
CA GLY A 68 5.04 1.12 14.45
C GLY A 68 4.43 -0.22 14.89
N GLY A 69 3.86 -0.99 13.96
CA GLY A 69 3.25 -2.29 14.25
C GLY A 69 1.82 -2.20 14.79
N LYS A 70 1.17 -1.04 14.67
CA LYS A 70 -0.18 -0.79 15.20
C LYS A 70 -1.27 -1.73 14.65
N TRP A 71 -1.02 -2.37 13.50
CA TRP A 71 -2.02 -3.11 12.74
C TRP A 71 -1.76 -4.62 12.64
N THR A 72 -0.77 -5.13 13.38
CA THR A 72 -0.39 -6.56 13.42
C THR A 72 -1.01 -7.27 14.60
#